data_AF-A0A444UVY2-F1
#
_entry.id   AF-A0A444UVY2-F1
#
_cell.length_a   1.000
_cell.length_b   1.000
_cell.length_c   1.000
_cell.angle_alpha   90.00
_cell.angle_beta   90.00
_cell.angle_gamma   90.00
#
_symmetry.space_group_name_H-M   'P 1'
#
loop_
_entity.id
_entity.type
_entity.pdbx_description
1 polymer ?
#
loop_
_entity_poly.entity_id
_entity_poly.type
_entity_poly.pdbx_seq_one_letter_code
_entity_poly.pdbx_strand_id
1 'polypeptide(L)'
;MWHPTLIAEALFAIANIFSSLRLISLFTANSHLGPLQISLGRMLLDILKFLFIYCLVLLAFANGLNQLYFYYETSAAEEPHNCKGIRCEKQNNAFSTLFETLQSLFWSVFGLLNLYVTNVKARHEFTEFVGATMFGTYNVISLVVLLNMLIAMMNNSYQLIADHADIEWKFARTKLWMSYFDEGGTLPPPFNIIVSPKSIWYLYMWLHRQLCPGKSRDEEHKKHENFKTFTVSSHPRHRDPIIKHKDDVFLSYSS
;
A
#
# COMPACT_ATOMS: atom_id res chain seq x y z
N MET A 1 -13.31 -12.83 -23.76
CA MET A 1 -14.36 -13.15 -22.76
C MET A 1 -13.68 -13.37 -21.42
N TRP A 2 -14.11 -12.68 -20.36
CA TRP A 2 -13.49 -12.74 -19.04
C TRP A 2 -14.03 -13.94 -18.26
N HIS A 3 -13.27 -15.04 -18.21
CA HIS A 3 -13.69 -16.25 -17.52
C HIS A 3 -13.47 -16.12 -16.00
N PRO A 4 -14.48 -16.37 -15.16
CA PRO A 4 -14.37 -16.14 -13.71
C PRO A 4 -13.26 -16.97 -13.06
N THR A 5 -13.00 -18.19 -13.53
CA THR A 5 -11.91 -19.03 -13.00
C THR A 5 -10.53 -18.39 -13.21
N LEU A 6 -10.27 -17.77 -14.36
CA LEU A 6 -8.98 -17.11 -14.63
C LEU A 6 -8.77 -15.89 -13.73
N ILE A 7 -9.85 -15.14 -13.46
CA ILE A 7 -9.82 -14.02 -12.52
C ILE A 7 -9.56 -14.55 -11.10
N ALA A 8 -10.21 -15.64 -10.70
CA ALA A 8 -9.99 -16.26 -9.39
C ALA A 8 -8.54 -16.72 -9.21
N GLU A 9 -7.96 -17.39 -10.21
CA GLU A 9 -6.55 -17.81 -10.20
C GLU A 9 -5.59 -16.62 -10.11
N ALA A 10 -5.84 -15.55 -10.87
CA ALA A 10 -5.02 -14.34 -10.83
C ALA A 10 -5.09 -13.64 -9.46
N LEU A 11 -6.30 -13.48 -8.90
CA LEU A 11 -6.48 -12.88 -7.57
C LEU A 11 -5.87 -13.75 -6.47
N PHE A 12 -5.97 -15.08 -6.59
CA PHE A 12 -5.35 -16.01 -5.66
C PHE A 12 -3.82 -15.91 -5.69
N ALA A 13 -3.21 -15.79 -6.88
CA ALA A 13 -1.78 -15.55 -7.01
C ALA A 13 -1.34 -14.23 -6.36
N ILE A 14 -2.08 -13.14 -6.58
CA ILE A 14 -1.83 -11.84 -5.93
C ILE A 14 -1.95 -11.97 -4.40
N ALA A 15 -2.97 -12.65 -3.90
CA ALA A 15 -3.17 -12.88 -2.47
C ALA A 15 -2.00 -13.67 -1.84
N ASN A 16 -1.47 -14.69 -2.54
CA ASN A 16 -0.32 -15.46 -2.07
C ASN A 16 0.96 -14.61 -1.96
N ILE A 17 1.17 -13.67 -2.88
CA ILE A 17 2.27 -12.70 -2.79
C ILE A 17 2.13 -11.85 -1.52
N PHE A 18 0.97 -11.23 -1.29
CA PHE A 18 0.74 -10.42 -0.09
C PHE A 18 0.83 -11.23 1.21
N SER A 19 0.33 -12.46 1.20
CA SER A 19 0.43 -13.40 2.33
C SER A 19 1.90 -13.68 2.68
N SER A 20 2.72 -13.96 1.67
CA SER A 20 4.15 -14.22 1.85
C SER A 20 4.93 -12.97 2.28
N LEU A 21 4.60 -11.80 1.72
CA LEU A 21 5.20 -10.51 2.10
C LEU A 21 4.91 -10.13 3.57
N ARG A 22 3.79 -10.60 4.14
CA ARG A 22 3.48 -10.37 5.56
C ARG A 22 4.57 -10.92 6.49
N LEU A 23 5.35 -11.92 6.07
CA LEU A 23 6.46 -12.44 6.87
C LEU A 23 7.52 -11.37 7.17
N ILE A 24 7.66 -10.33 6.33
CA ILE A 24 8.55 -9.19 6.60
C ILE A 24 8.18 -8.53 7.94
N SER A 25 6.91 -8.48 8.32
CA SER A 25 6.49 -7.92 9.63
C SER A 25 7.10 -8.65 10.83
N LEU A 26 7.48 -9.93 10.70
CA LEU A 26 8.13 -10.70 11.75
C LEU A 26 9.59 -10.26 11.99
N PHE A 27 10.24 -9.61 11.02
CA PHE A 27 11.61 -9.11 11.20
C PHE A 27 11.71 -8.04 12.29
N THR A 28 10.59 -7.38 12.64
CA THR A 28 10.51 -6.45 13.77
C THR A 28 10.83 -7.10 15.12
N ALA A 29 10.67 -8.42 15.26
CA ALA A 29 11.03 -9.15 16.47
C ALA A 29 12.56 -9.32 16.63
N ASN A 30 13.31 -9.32 15.52
CA ASN A 30 14.76 -9.50 15.54
C ASN A 30 15.49 -8.17 15.83
N SER A 31 16.55 -8.21 16.64
CA SER A 31 17.32 -7.03 17.02
C SER A 31 18.14 -6.43 15.88
N HIS A 32 18.57 -7.22 14.91
CA HIS A 32 19.38 -6.75 13.79
C HIS A 32 18.55 -6.26 12.60
N LEU A 33 17.45 -6.95 12.29
CA LEU A 33 16.62 -6.65 11.10
C LEU A 33 15.50 -5.64 11.41
N GLY A 34 15.09 -5.53 12.68
CA GLY A 34 14.00 -4.66 13.09
C GLY A 34 14.24 -3.17 12.79
N PRO A 35 15.35 -2.57 13.27
CA PRO A 35 15.66 -1.17 12.97
C PRO A 35 15.73 -0.89 11.46
N LEU A 36 16.34 -1.79 10.68
CA LEU A 36 16.44 -1.67 9.23
C LEU A 36 15.06 -1.66 8.56
N GLN A 37 14.16 -2.54 8.99
CA GLN A 37 12.78 -2.60 8.48
C GLN A 37 12.00 -1.32 8.79
N ILE A 38 12.13 -0.78 10.00
CA ILE A 38 11.43 0.45 10.40
C ILE A 38 11.94 1.64 9.57
N SER A 39 13.26 1.75 9.38
CA SER A 39 13.85 2.77 8.52
C SER A 39 13.35 2.67 7.07
N LEU A 40 13.30 1.45 6.50
CA LEU A 40 12.74 1.21 5.16
C LEU A 40 11.27 1.64 5.07
N GLY A 41 10.45 1.28 6.05
CA GLY A 41 9.03 1.63 6.07
C GLY A 41 8.78 3.15 6.07
N ARG A 42 9.66 3.92 6.71
CA ARG A 42 9.56 5.38 6.74
C ARG A 42 10.08 6.03 5.46
N MET A 43 11.20 5.53 4.92
CA MET A 43 11.70 6.00 3.62
C MET A 43 10.71 5.79 2.48
N LEU A 44 9.85 4.75 2.55
CA LEU A 44 8.78 4.52 1.57
C LEU A 44 7.85 5.73 1.39
N LEU A 45 7.58 6.50 2.44
CA LEU A 45 6.74 7.70 2.32
C LEU A 45 7.39 8.79 1.47
N ASP A 46 8.71 8.93 1.54
CA ASP A 46 9.45 9.87 0.70
C ASP A 46 9.56 9.36 -0.75
N ILE A 47 9.75 8.06 -0.93
CA ILE A 47 9.73 7.42 -2.26
C ILE A 47 8.37 7.63 -2.94
N LEU A 48 7.25 7.50 -2.22
CA LEU A 48 5.91 7.73 -2.77
C LEU A 48 5.71 9.19 -3.23
N LYS A 49 6.22 10.18 -2.48
CA LYS A 49 6.18 11.59 -2.91
C LYS A 49 6.98 11.80 -4.20
N PHE A 50 8.16 11.18 -4.31
CA PHE A 50 8.97 11.27 -5.51
C PHE A 50 8.32 10.57 -6.71
N LEU A 51 7.71 9.40 -6.47
CA LEU A 51 6.99 8.64 -7.50
C LEU A 51 5.87 9.47 -8.13
N PHE A 52 5.23 10.35 -7.37
CA PHE A 52 4.23 11.28 -7.93
C PHE A 52 4.83 12.21 -9.00
N ILE A 53 6.01 12.78 -8.75
CA ILE A 53 6.72 13.63 -9.73
C ILE A 53 7.09 12.80 -10.96
N TYR A 54 7.59 11.58 -10.76
CA TYR A 54 7.89 10.66 -11.85
C TYR A 54 6.65 10.33 -12.70
N CYS A 55 5.50 10.08 -12.07
CA CYS A 55 4.24 9.82 -12.78
C CYS A 55 3.82 11.02 -13.66
N LEU A 56 4.03 12.27 -13.22
CA LEU A 56 3.75 13.45 -14.04
C LEU A 56 4.64 13.51 -15.29
N VAL A 57 5.94 13.22 -15.13
CA VAL A 57 6.87 13.14 -16.27
C VAL A 57 6.46 12.03 -17.23
N LEU A 58 6.16 10.84 -16.70
CA LEU A 58 5.73 9.68 -17.48
C LEU A 58 4.44 9.99 -18.27
N LEU A 59 3.44 10.63 -17.65
CA LEU A 59 2.21 11.05 -18.34
C LEU A 59 2.48 12.10 -19.43
N ALA A 60 3.35 13.08 -19.17
CA ALA A 60 3.68 14.13 -20.15
C ALA A 60 4.34 13.53 -21.41
N PHE A 61 5.34 12.66 -21.23
CA PHE A 61 5.99 11.98 -22.36
C PHE A 61 5.07 10.97 -23.04
N ALA A 62 4.20 10.28 -22.29
CA ALA A 62 3.22 9.38 -22.87
C ALA A 62 2.23 10.11 -23.79
N ASN A 63 1.74 11.27 -23.36
CA ASN A 63 0.87 12.10 -24.20
C ASN A 63 1.61 12.56 -25.47
N GLY A 64 2.86 12.99 -25.35
CA GLY A 64 3.66 13.44 -26.49
C GLY A 64 3.94 12.33 -27.52
N LEU A 65 4.36 11.14 -27.06
CA LEU A 65 4.64 10.01 -27.94
C LEU A 65 3.36 9.41 -28.54
N ASN A 66 2.30 9.27 -27.76
CA ASN A 66 1.01 8.82 -28.27
C ASN A 66 0.50 9.78 -29.35
N GLN A 67 0.58 11.10 -29.14
CA GLN A 67 0.16 12.08 -30.15
C GLN A 67 0.97 11.97 -31.46
N LEU A 68 2.26 11.62 -31.38
CA LEU A 68 3.12 11.45 -32.55
C LEU A 68 2.83 10.15 -33.31
N TYR A 69 2.59 9.05 -32.59
CA TYR A 69 2.49 7.71 -33.16
C TYR A 69 1.06 7.17 -33.32
N PHE A 70 0.04 7.88 -32.83
CA PHE A 70 -1.38 7.47 -32.91
C PHE A 70 -1.83 7.12 -34.34
N TYR A 71 -1.35 7.83 -35.35
CA TYR A 71 -1.72 7.60 -36.75
C TYR A 71 -1.09 6.34 -37.38
N TYR A 72 -0.06 5.77 -36.75
CA TYR A 72 0.66 4.61 -37.27
C TYR A 72 0.21 3.28 -36.65
N GLU A 73 -1.00 3.24 -36.09
CA GLU A 73 -1.56 2.02 -35.51
C GLU A 73 -1.77 0.93 -36.58
N THR A 74 -1.16 -0.24 -36.39
CA THR A 74 -1.41 -1.42 -37.24
C THR A 74 -2.38 -2.40 -36.57
N SER A 75 -3.10 -3.14 -37.41
CA SER A 75 -3.99 -4.22 -36.95
C SER A 75 -3.20 -5.47 -36.59
N ALA A 76 -3.68 -6.23 -35.60
CA ALA A 76 -3.00 -7.45 -35.16
C ALA A 76 -2.82 -8.48 -36.30
N ALA A 77 -3.72 -8.52 -37.28
CA ALA A 77 -3.63 -9.41 -38.44
C ALA A 77 -2.49 -9.08 -39.42
N GLU A 78 -1.92 -7.87 -39.35
CA GLU A 78 -0.80 -7.45 -40.20
C GLU A 78 0.57 -7.72 -39.57
N GLU A 79 0.58 -8.19 -38.32
CA GLU A 79 1.78 -8.47 -37.55
C GLU A 79 2.06 -9.98 -37.52
N PRO A 80 3.34 -10.39 -37.48
CA PRO A 80 3.69 -11.80 -37.39
C PRO A 80 3.05 -12.44 -36.16
N HIS A 81 2.52 -13.65 -36.33
CA HIS A 81 1.85 -14.45 -35.29
C HIS A 81 0.57 -13.82 -34.69
N ASN A 82 -0.07 -12.86 -35.36
CA ASN A 82 -1.28 -12.18 -34.87
C ASN A 82 -1.13 -11.58 -33.46
N CYS A 83 0.08 -11.15 -33.09
CA CYS A 83 0.39 -10.59 -31.78
C CYS A 83 0.56 -9.07 -31.87
N LYS A 84 -0.13 -8.33 -30.98
CA LYS A 84 -0.07 -6.88 -30.89
C LYS A 84 0.41 -6.43 -29.51
N GLY A 85 1.31 -5.46 -29.48
CA GLY A 85 1.80 -4.78 -28.28
C GLY A 85 3.25 -5.12 -27.93
N ILE A 86 3.72 -4.55 -26.82
CA ILE A 86 5.12 -4.66 -26.37
C ILE A 86 5.48 -6.02 -25.76
N ARG A 87 4.49 -6.87 -25.51
CA ARG A 87 4.67 -8.20 -24.88
C ARG A 87 4.87 -9.32 -25.92
N CYS A 88 4.90 -8.97 -27.20
CA CYS A 88 5.19 -9.90 -28.29
C CYS A 88 6.70 -10.12 -28.45
N GLU A 89 7.10 -11.23 -29.09
CA GLU A 89 8.51 -11.53 -29.38
C GLU A 89 9.18 -10.39 -30.17
N LYS A 90 8.49 -9.90 -31.20
CA LYS A 90 8.84 -8.66 -31.88
C LYS A 90 7.92 -7.55 -31.38
N GLN A 91 8.50 -6.58 -30.67
CA GLN A 91 7.76 -5.46 -30.10
C GLN A 91 7.18 -4.60 -31.23
N ASN A 92 5.86 -4.41 -31.21
CA ASN A 92 5.15 -3.60 -32.20
C ASN A 92 4.14 -2.67 -31.50
N ASN A 93 3.71 -1.61 -32.19
CA ASN A 93 2.68 -0.68 -31.74
C ASN A 93 2.87 -0.13 -30.31
N ALA A 94 4.12 0.05 -29.87
CA ALA A 94 4.45 0.47 -28.51
C ALA A 94 3.80 1.81 -28.10
N PHE A 95 3.65 2.72 -29.07
CA PHE A 95 3.18 4.08 -28.85
C PHE A 95 1.82 4.39 -29.52
N SER A 96 1.05 3.36 -29.90
CA SER A 96 -0.19 3.57 -30.67
C SER A 96 -1.38 3.99 -29.80
N THR A 97 -1.39 3.58 -28.53
CA THR A 97 -2.42 3.96 -27.56
C THR A 97 -1.77 4.54 -26.31
N LEU A 98 -2.49 5.39 -25.57
CA LEU A 98 -1.98 5.98 -24.34
C LEU A 98 -1.57 4.88 -23.34
N PHE A 99 -2.38 3.84 -23.19
CA PHE A 99 -2.09 2.76 -22.23
C PHE A 99 -0.84 1.95 -22.61
N GLU A 100 -0.70 1.55 -23.87
CA GLU A 100 0.51 0.87 -24.34
C GLU A 100 1.74 1.80 -24.24
N THR A 101 1.58 3.09 -24.51
CA THR A 101 2.65 4.08 -24.35
C THR A 101 3.12 4.18 -22.89
N LEU A 102 2.18 4.23 -21.94
CA LEU A 102 2.49 4.24 -20.50
C LEU A 102 3.25 2.97 -20.09
N GLN A 103 2.80 1.80 -20.55
CA GLN A 103 3.50 0.55 -20.28
C GLN A 103 4.89 0.52 -20.92
N SER A 104 5.03 0.99 -22.16
CA SER A 104 6.30 1.04 -22.89
C SER A 104 7.33 1.91 -22.17
N LEU A 105 6.93 3.11 -21.75
CA LEU A 105 7.78 4.02 -21.00
C LEU A 105 8.14 3.48 -19.60
N PHE A 106 7.22 2.76 -18.96
CA PHE A 106 7.52 2.08 -17.70
C PHE A 106 8.58 0.97 -17.90
N TRP A 107 8.40 0.11 -18.90
CA TRP A 107 9.34 -1.00 -19.15
C TRP A 107 10.70 -0.54 -19.69
N SER A 108 10.76 0.64 -20.34
CA SER A 108 12.04 1.17 -20.83
C SER A 108 12.99 1.56 -19.70
N VAL A 109 12.49 1.93 -18.52
CA VAL A 109 13.33 2.19 -17.32
C VAL A 109 14.14 0.96 -16.93
N PHE A 110 13.63 -0.24 -17.18
CA PHE A 110 14.33 -1.49 -16.93
C PHE A 110 15.18 -1.97 -18.13
N GLY A 111 15.22 -1.19 -19.21
CA GLY A 111 15.95 -1.56 -20.44
C GLY A 111 15.29 -2.70 -21.24
N LEU A 112 14.01 -2.99 -21.02
CA LEU A 112 13.29 -4.09 -21.68
C LEU A 112 12.61 -3.66 -23.00
N LEU A 113 12.65 -2.37 -23.34
CA LEU A 113 12.11 -1.84 -24.59
C LEU A 113 13.25 -1.56 -25.56
N ASN A 114 13.19 -2.15 -26.75
CA ASN A 114 14.22 -1.98 -27.78
C ASN A 114 14.02 -0.68 -28.56
N LEU A 115 15.10 -0.12 -29.11
CA LEU A 115 15.04 1.14 -29.88
C LEU A 115 14.21 1.01 -31.17
N TYR A 116 14.17 -0.16 -31.81
CA TYR A 116 13.46 -0.35 -33.08
C TYR A 116 11.94 -0.12 -33.00
N VAL A 117 11.36 -0.01 -31.80
CA VAL A 117 9.93 0.28 -31.61
C VAL A 117 9.53 1.70 -32.02
N THR A 118 10.51 2.60 -32.19
CA THR A 118 10.27 3.96 -32.72
C THR A 118 10.18 4.00 -34.24
N ASN A 119 10.53 2.90 -34.92
CA ASN A 119 10.48 2.81 -36.38
C ASN A 119 9.05 2.52 -36.84
N VAL A 120 8.65 3.13 -37.95
CA VAL A 120 7.32 2.96 -38.54
C VAL A 120 7.41 2.20 -39.87
N LYS A 121 6.33 1.51 -40.26
CA LYS A 121 6.30 0.77 -41.55
C LYS A 121 6.40 1.72 -42.75
N ALA A 122 5.81 2.91 -42.64
CA ALA A 122 5.90 3.95 -43.66
C ALA A 122 7.20 4.75 -43.47
N ARG A 123 7.99 4.96 -44.53
CA ARG A 123 9.29 5.65 -44.45
C ARG A 123 9.15 7.15 -44.17
N HIS A 124 8.94 7.50 -42.90
CA HIS A 124 8.91 8.87 -42.40
C HIS A 124 10.06 9.11 -41.43
N GLU A 125 11.27 9.29 -41.98
CA GLU A 125 12.50 9.45 -41.20
C GLU A 125 12.42 10.62 -40.19
N PHE A 126 11.70 11.69 -40.52
CA PHE A 126 11.51 12.82 -39.60
C PHE A 126 10.72 12.42 -38.34
N THR A 127 9.60 11.72 -38.50
CA THR A 127 8.77 11.25 -37.38
C THR A 127 9.54 10.26 -36.52
N GLU A 128 10.26 9.32 -37.15
CA GLU A 128 11.10 8.35 -36.44
C GLU A 128 12.20 9.04 -35.63
N PHE A 129 12.88 10.03 -36.22
CA PHE A 129 13.92 10.79 -35.54
C PHE A 129 13.38 11.60 -34.35
N VAL A 130 12.25 12.29 -34.53
CA VAL A 130 11.61 13.06 -33.45
C VAL A 130 11.15 12.13 -32.32
N GLY A 131 10.53 11.00 -32.66
CA GLY A 131 10.09 10.00 -31.68
C GLY A 131 11.25 9.36 -30.93
N ALA A 132 12.32 8.98 -31.62
CA ALA A 132 13.55 8.49 -31.01
C ALA A 132 14.20 9.53 -30.09
N THR A 133 14.16 10.81 -30.48
CA THR A 133 14.68 11.92 -29.66
C THR A 133 13.83 12.16 -28.41
N MET A 134 12.50 12.13 -28.53
CA MET A 134 11.57 12.23 -27.38
C MET A 134 11.75 11.05 -26.42
N PHE A 135 11.91 9.84 -26.96
CA PHE A 135 12.20 8.65 -26.15
C PHE A 135 13.58 8.72 -25.49
N GLY A 136 14.61 9.18 -26.20
CA GLY A 136 15.95 9.36 -25.66
C GLY A 136 15.99 10.40 -24.52
N THR A 137 15.35 11.54 -24.71
CA THR A 137 15.25 12.58 -23.67
C THR A 137 14.46 12.10 -22.44
N TYR A 138 13.38 11.33 -22.64
CA TYR A 138 12.69 10.66 -21.53
C TYR A 138 13.63 9.75 -20.74
N ASN A 139 14.44 8.92 -21.41
CA ASN A 139 15.38 8.02 -20.72
C ASN A 139 16.46 8.81 -19.96
N VAL A 140 16.98 9.91 -20.52
CA VAL A 140 17.94 10.78 -19.81
C VAL A 140 17.31 11.37 -18.56
N ILE A 141 16.11 11.96 -18.66
CA ILE A 141 15.42 12.55 -17.51
C ILE A 141 15.11 11.48 -16.45
N SER A 142 14.57 10.34 -16.86
CA SER A 142 14.13 9.29 -15.92
C SER A 142 15.30 8.53 -15.27
N LEU A 143 16.26 8.06 -16.07
CA LEU A 143 17.36 7.21 -15.57
C LEU A 143 18.55 7.98 -15.04
N VAL A 144 18.86 9.15 -15.60
CA VAL A 144 20.05 9.92 -15.19
C VAL A 144 19.69 10.99 -14.18
N VAL A 145 18.58 11.72 -14.38
CA VAL A 145 18.23 12.82 -13.48
C VAL A 145 17.40 12.30 -12.31
N LEU A 146 16.22 11.75 -12.58
CA LEU A 146 15.25 11.38 -11.54
C LEU A 146 15.76 10.24 -10.66
N LEU A 147 16.31 9.17 -11.24
CA LEU A 147 16.84 8.06 -10.45
C LEU A 147 18.00 8.49 -9.53
N ASN A 148 18.91 9.34 -9.99
CA ASN A 148 20.00 9.85 -9.16
C ASN A 148 19.50 10.80 -8.06
N MET A 149 18.48 11.61 -8.34
CA MET A 149 17.83 12.44 -7.33
C MET A 149 17.10 11.59 -6.29
N LEU A 150 16.45 10.50 -6.68
CA LEU A 150 15.81 9.56 -5.74
C LEU A 150 16.84 8.94 -4.80
N ILE A 151 17.98 8.48 -5.33
CA ILE A 151 19.07 7.94 -4.50
C ILE A 151 19.60 8.99 -3.53
N ALA A 152 19.83 10.22 -3.99
CA ALA A 152 20.28 11.32 -3.14
C ALA A 152 19.30 11.62 -2.00
N MET A 153 18.00 11.70 -2.31
CA MET A 153 16.97 11.91 -1.29
C MET A 153 16.84 10.74 -0.33
N MET A 154 16.92 9.49 -0.81
CA MET A 154 16.91 8.31 0.06
C MET A 154 18.11 8.30 1.01
N ASN A 155 19.31 8.68 0.54
CA ASN A 155 20.49 8.76 1.41
C ASN A 155 20.32 9.80 2.52
N ASN A 156 19.80 10.98 2.20
CA ASN A 156 19.53 12.02 3.20
C ASN A 156 18.41 11.61 4.18
N SER A 157 17.32 11.03 3.67
CA SER A 157 16.21 10.52 4.49
C SER A 157 16.68 9.40 5.42
N TYR A 158 17.51 8.48 4.92
CA TYR A 158 18.08 7.40 5.72
C TYR A 158 18.91 7.92 6.90
N GLN A 159 19.76 8.93 6.68
CA GLN A 159 20.57 9.53 7.74
C GLN A 159 19.70 10.16 8.83
N LEU A 160 18.66 10.91 8.45
CA LEU A 160 17.74 11.53 9.41
C LEU A 160 16.92 10.50 10.22
N ILE A 161 16.55 9.39 9.59
CA ILE A 161 15.74 8.33 10.22
C ILE A 161 16.60 7.41 11.09
N ALA A 162 17.85 7.15 10.70
CA ALA A 162 18.75 6.24 11.41
C ALA A 162 19.00 6.66 12.87
N ASP A 163 19.06 7.97 13.16
CA ASP A 163 19.32 8.50 14.51
C ASP A 163 18.26 8.10 15.54
N HIS A 164 17.00 7.93 15.11
CA HIS A 164 15.87 7.60 15.99
C HIS A 164 15.34 6.17 15.78
N ALA A 165 15.92 5.42 14.83
CA ALA A 165 15.42 4.12 14.41
C ALA A 165 15.33 3.10 15.55
N ASP A 166 16.28 3.13 16.50
CA ASP A 166 16.30 2.21 17.64
C ASP A 166 15.16 2.44 18.64
N ILE A 167 14.82 3.70 18.91
CA ILE A 167 13.73 4.05 19.83
C ILE A 167 12.40 3.62 19.22
N GLU A 168 12.23 3.89 17.94
CA GLU A 168 11.01 3.58 17.19
C GLU A 168 10.83 2.09 16.96
N TRP A 169 11.93 1.38 16.67
CA TRP A 169 11.91 -0.07 16.61
C TRP A 169 11.52 -0.68 17.96
N LYS A 170 12.10 -0.21 19.07
CA LYS A 170 11.70 -0.69 20.41
C LYS A 170 10.23 -0.41 20.69
N PHE A 171 9.72 0.77 20.33
CA PHE A 171 8.30 1.10 20.44
C PHE A 171 7.41 0.17 19.61
N ALA A 172 7.76 -0.06 18.33
CA ALA A 172 7.03 -0.96 17.44
C ALA A 172 7.05 -2.42 17.95
N ARG A 173 8.21 -2.87 18.46
CA ARG A 173 8.38 -4.20 19.06
C ARG A 173 7.52 -4.36 20.32
N THR A 174 7.47 -3.34 21.19
CA THR A 174 6.60 -3.36 22.37
C THR A 174 5.13 -3.40 21.98
N LYS A 175 4.71 -2.65 20.94
CA LYS A 175 3.34 -2.71 20.41
C LYS A 175 3.00 -4.12 19.89
N LEU A 176 3.93 -4.76 19.19
CA LEU A 176 3.78 -6.15 18.75
C LEU A 176 3.60 -7.07 19.96
N TRP A 177 4.45 -6.98 20.98
CA TRP A 177 4.32 -7.79 22.20
C TRP A 177 3.00 -7.55 22.93
N MET A 178 2.57 -6.30 23.08
CA MET A 178 1.27 -5.96 23.68
C MET A 178 0.10 -6.62 22.95
N SER A 179 0.15 -6.73 21.61
CA SER A 179 -0.89 -7.41 20.83
C SER A 179 -1.01 -8.92 21.10
N TYR A 180 0.04 -9.54 21.66
CA TYR A 180 0.01 -10.93 22.12
C TYR A 180 -0.38 -11.08 23.60
N PHE A 181 -0.27 -10.01 24.39
CA PHE A 181 -0.63 -10.02 25.81
C PHE A 181 -2.13 -9.80 26.05
N ASP A 182 -2.83 -9.09 25.16
CA ASP A 182 -4.29 -8.93 25.27
C ASP A 182 -5.01 -10.28 25.05
N GLU A 183 -5.83 -10.70 26.01
CA GLU A 183 -6.52 -12.00 26.07
C GLU A 183 -7.56 -12.26 24.94
N GLY A 184 -7.66 -11.38 23.95
CA GLY A 184 -8.69 -11.44 22.89
C GLY A 184 -8.46 -12.49 21.80
N GLY A 185 -7.26 -13.07 21.69
CA GLY A 185 -6.85 -13.96 20.60
C GLY A 185 -6.03 -15.16 21.07
N THR A 186 -6.49 -15.90 22.08
CA THR A 186 -5.74 -16.99 22.72
C THR A 186 -5.39 -18.17 21.81
N LEU A 187 -5.97 -18.25 20.60
CA LEU A 187 -5.76 -19.36 19.65
C LEU A 187 -5.18 -18.84 18.32
N PRO A 188 -4.03 -19.36 17.86
CA PRO A 188 -3.52 -19.00 16.53
C PRO A 188 -4.47 -19.53 15.44
N PRO A 189 -4.66 -18.82 14.31
CA PRO A 189 -5.23 -19.45 13.11
C PRO A 189 -4.42 -20.72 12.76
N PRO A 190 -5.05 -21.88 12.46
CA PRO A 190 -6.46 -22.13 12.11
C PRO A 190 -7.40 -22.39 13.30
N PHE A 191 -6.89 -22.54 14.52
CA PHE A 191 -7.68 -22.97 15.69
C PHE A 191 -8.65 -21.90 16.21
N ASN A 192 -8.48 -20.65 15.78
CA ASN A 192 -9.44 -19.57 16.01
C ASN A 192 -10.79 -19.76 15.28
N ILE A 193 -10.88 -20.69 14.32
CA ILE A 193 -12.13 -20.96 13.58
C ILE A 193 -13.08 -21.87 14.39
N ILE A 194 -12.55 -22.67 15.31
CA ILE A 194 -13.37 -23.53 16.16
C ILE A 194 -14.09 -22.61 17.16
N VAL A 195 -15.38 -22.40 16.91
CA VAL A 195 -16.22 -21.51 17.73
C VAL A 195 -16.12 -21.95 19.18
N SER A 196 -15.54 -21.09 20.03
CA SER A 196 -15.47 -21.39 21.46
C SER A 196 -16.89 -21.44 22.03
N PRO A 197 -17.20 -22.34 22.98
CA PRO A 197 -18.51 -22.38 23.64
C PRO A 197 -18.92 -21.02 24.24
N LYS A 198 -17.94 -20.21 24.66
CA LYS A 198 -18.16 -18.83 25.11
C LYS A 198 -18.60 -17.90 23.98
N SER A 199 -18.05 -18.02 22.78
CA SER A 199 -18.46 -17.24 21.61
C SER A 199 -19.89 -17.53 21.17
N ILE A 200 -20.36 -18.78 21.29
CA ILE A 200 -21.76 -19.15 21.03
C ILE A 200 -22.68 -18.50 22.06
N TRP A 201 -22.30 -18.51 23.33
CA TRP A 201 -23.05 -17.84 24.40
C TRP A 201 -23.15 -16.32 24.18
N TYR A 202 -22.04 -15.66 23.82
CA TYR A 202 -22.04 -14.23 23.49
C TYR A 202 -22.87 -13.91 22.24
N LEU A 203 -22.80 -14.76 21.19
CA LEU A 203 -23.61 -14.59 19.99
C LEU A 203 -25.11 -14.74 20.30
N TYR A 204 -25.48 -15.74 21.10
CA TYR A 204 -26.85 -15.95 21.57
C TYR A 204 -27.34 -14.78 22.42
N MET A 205 -26.53 -14.30 23.36
CA MET A 205 -26.88 -13.17 24.22
C MET A 205 -26.98 -11.86 23.42
N TRP A 206 -26.15 -11.68 22.39
CA TRP A 206 -26.23 -10.57 21.44
C TRP A 206 -27.50 -10.65 20.56
N LEU A 207 -27.83 -11.83 20.04
CA LEU A 207 -29.05 -12.07 19.26
C LEU A 207 -30.30 -11.81 20.11
N HIS A 208 -30.30 -12.28 21.36
CA HIS A 208 -31.38 -12.06 22.32
C HIS A 208 -31.53 -10.57 22.69
N ARG A 209 -30.42 -9.82 22.77
CA ARG A 209 -30.46 -8.35 23.00
C ARG A 209 -31.00 -7.58 21.80
N GLN A 210 -30.79 -8.06 20.57
CA GLN A 210 -31.35 -7.45 19.35
C GLN A 210 -32.81 -7.84 19.08
N LEU A 211 -33.20 -9.09 19.36
CA LEU A 211 -34.56 -9.59 19.14
C LEU A 211 -35.53 -9.23 20.28
N CYS A 212 -35.03 -8.97 21.49
CA CYS A 212 -35.83 -8.54 22.64
C CYS A 212 -35.20 -7.29 23.30
N PRO A 213 -35.45 -6.07 22.78
CA PRO A 213 -35.01 -4.83 23.41
C PRO A 213 -35.75 -4.50 24.73
N GLY A 214 -36.68 -5.35 25.16
CA GLY A 214 -37.75 -4.99 26.09
C GLY A 214 -37.64 -5.48 27.54
N LYS A 215 -36.49 -5.95 28.04
CA LYS A 215 -36.41 -6.33 29.48
C LYS A 215 -35.10 -6.10 30.22
N SER A 216 -34.04 -5.66 29.54
CA SER A 216 -32.72 -5.44 30.17
C SER A 216 -32.35 -3.96 30.33
N ARG A 217 -33.25 -3.01 30.01
CA ARG A 217 -33.04 -1.59 30.37
C ARG A 217 -33.41 -1.25 31.82
N ASP A 218 -34.34 -1.99 32.43
CA ASP A 218 -34.80 -1.69 33.80
C ASP A 218 -33.92 -2.31 34.91
N GLU A 219 -33.24 -3.42 34.64
CA GLU A 219 -32.32 -4.02 35.63
C GLU A 219 -30.96 -3.33 35.67
N GLU A 220 -30.44 -2.85 34.53
CA GLU A 220 -29.17 -2.12 34.48
C GLU A 220 -29.29 -0.75 35.16
N HIS A 221 -30.44 -0.06 35.04
CA HIS A 221 -30.72 1.19 35.74
C HIS A 221 -30.87 1.01 37.26
N LYS A 222 -31.55 -0.06 37.71
CA LYS A 222 -31.67 -0.38 39.15
C LYS A 222 -30.34 -0.80 39.78
N LYS A 223 -29.46 -1.48 39.03
CA LYS A 223 -28.11 -1.84 39.50
C LYS A 223 -27.19 -0.62 39.57
N HIS A 224 -27.29 0.30 38.60
CA HIS A 224 -26.52 1.55 38.60
C HIS A 224 -26.97 2.53 39.69
N GLU A 225 -28.27 2.61 40.01
CA GLU A 225 -28.76 3.41 41.15
C GLU A 225 -28.32 2.81 42.48
N ASN A 226 -28.50 1.51 42.71
CA ASN A 226 -28.07 0.87 43.95
C ASN A 226 -26.55 0.99 44.19
N PHE A 227 -25.73 0.94 43.12
CA PHE A 227 -24.29 1.13 43.23
C PHE A 227 -23.90 2.59 43.50
N LYS A 228 -24.63 3.58 42.96
CA LYS A 228 -24.44 4.99 43.28
C LYS A 228 -24.83 5.32 44.73
N THR A 229 -25.91 4.74 45.26
CA THR A 229 -26.32 4.94 46.66
C THR A 229 -25.34 4.27 47.64
N PHE A 230 -24.71 3.15 47.27
CA PHE A 230 -23.68 2.48 48.08
C PHE A 230 -22.32 3.20 48.06
N THR A 231 -21.93 3.78 46.92
CA THR A 231 -20.65 4.51 46.78
C THR A 231 -20.67 5.91 47.38
N VAL A 232 -21.82 6.59 47.39
CA VAL A 232 -21.98 7.92 48.04
C VAL A 232 -21.96 7.83 49.57
N SER A 233 -22.32 6.67 50.15
CA SER A 233 -22.30 6.45 51.61
C SER A 233 -20.90 6.07 52.15
N SER A 234 -19.97 5.60 51.29
CA SER A 234 -18.77 4.87 51.73
C SER A 234 -17.40 5.50 51.39
N HIS A 235 -17.33 6.71 50.81
CA HIS A 235 -16.02 7.37 50.61
C HIS A 235 -16.03 8.90 50.79
N PRO A 236 -15.33 9.44 51.80
CA PRO A 236 -15.02 10.87 51.89
C PRO A 236 -14.07 11.31 50.79
N ARG A 237 -14.21 12.59 50.39
CA ARG A 237 -13.38 13.35 49.44
C ARG A 237 -11.88 13.19 49.70
N HIS A 238 -11.12 12.80 48.67
CA HIS A 238 -9.85 13.45 48.28
C HIS A 238 -9.35 12.86 46.95
N ARG A 239 -9.16 13.69 45.91
CA ARG A 239 -8.45 13.32 44.67
C ARG A 239 -7.65 14.53 44.19
N ASP A 240 -6.34 14.35 44.03
CA ASP A 240 -5.36 15.40 43.74
C ASP A 240 -5.34 15.86 42.26
N PRO A 241 -4.89 17.10 41.96
CA PRO A 241 -5.14 17.78 40.67
C PRO A 241 -4.21 17.43 39.50
N ILE A 242 -3.23 16.53 39.68
CA ILE A 242 -2.08 16.42 38.75
C ILE A 242 -2.40 15.64 37.46
N ILE A 243 -3.47 14.86 37.42
CA ILE A 243 -3.75 13.94 36.30
C ILE A 243 -4.55 14.61 35.16
N LYS A 244 -5.26 15.72 35.42
CA LYS A 244 -6.08 16.37 34.38
C LYS A 244 -5.26 17.05 33.28
N HIS A 245 -4.02 17.45 33.54
CA HIS A 245 -3.32 18.34 32.61
C HIS A 245 -2.67 17.65 31.40
N LYS A 246 -2.59 16.31 31.38
CA LYS A 246 -1.94 15.55 30.29
C LYS A 246 -2.88 15.11 29.18
N ASP A 247 -4.17 14.92 29.48
CA ASP A 247 -5.14 14.43 28.48
C ASP A 247 -5.65 15.57 27.57
N ASP A 248 -5.69 16.80 28.08
CA ASP A 248 -6.19 17.96 27.33
C ASP A 248 -5.21 18.46 26.24
N VAL A 249 -3.93 18.11 26.31
CA VAL A 249 -2.92 18.54 25.31
C VAL A 249 -2.91 17.64 24.06
N PHE A 250 -3.36 16.38 24.18
CA PHE A 250 -3.30 15.42 23.07
C PHE A 250 -4.48 15.55 22.08
N LEU A 251 -5.57 16.21 22.48
CA LEU A 251 -6.76 16.39 21.64
C LEU A 251 -6.67 17.59 20.68
N SER A 252 -5.67 18.47 20.82
CA SER A 252 -5.55 19.67 19.98
C SER A 252 -4.68 19.52 18.73
N TYR A 253 -4.04 18.36 18.51
CA TYR A 253 -3.15 18.14 17.35
C TYR A 253 -3.69 17.17 16.29
N SER A 254 -4.95 16.73 16.40
CA SER A 254 -5.61 15.88 15.39
C SER A 254 -6.87 16.55 14.81
N SER A 255 -6.70 17.71 14.20
CA SER A 255 -7.65 18.29 13.23
C SER A 255 -6.89 18.97 12.12
#